data_AF-A0A8H5SLM7-F1
#
_entry.id   AF-A0A8H5SLM7-F1
#
_cell.length_a   1.000
_cell.length_b   1.000
_cell.length_c   1.000
_cell.angle_alpha   90.00
_cell.angle_beta   90.00
_cell.angle_gamma   90.00
#
_symmetry.space_group_name_H-M   'P 1'
#
loop_
_entity.id
_entity.type
_entity.pdbx_description
1 polymer ?
#
loop_
_entity_poly.entity_id
_entity_poly.type
_entity_poly.pdbx_seq_one_letter_code
_entity_poly.pdbx_strand_id
1 'polypeptide(L)'
;MPFLVEAPEARSTPRTKDDNGSWLSADGPYLTYIKQSCSRQPNLELPDGRNRAVMLCDRQHVRATVLELDSQGKMLSPAEFPHVAQLRNQFSQLRKLRQDGQSHRMIYLIEGLNTEVIALLGDELQIDPMFFVTHERTSTYLRWPYEPNLAPCLPSLIDGNRSFTASYYDIRAIREEFGSFSVGCAESGRDALRTKLGKDWEPTVILHRKCSFWKTTFPNENDWSVPGLYGAEYQGLHGNVYMMTCFTTTPNATMTYLPGKRFS
;
A
#
# COMPACT_ATOMS: atom_id res chain seq x y z
N MET A 1 -18.13 10.43 -14.53
CA MET A 1 -17.94 8.98 -14.29
C MET A 1 -17.95 8.80 -12.77
N PRO A 2 -18.68 7.82 -12.21
CA PRO A 2 -18.88 7.77 -10.77
C PRO A 2 -17.57 7.47 -10.04
N PHE A 3 -17.21 8.32 -9.08
CA PHE A 3 -15.92 8.28 -8.37
C PHE A 3 -15.90 7.31 -7.17
N LEU A 4 -17.07 6.74 -6.86
CA LEU A 4 -17.32 5.77 -5.79
C LEU A 4 -18.32 4.74 -6.32
N VAL A 5 -18.14 3.47 -5.95
CA VAL A 5 -18.99 2.33 -6.38
C VAL A 5 -19.51 1.62 -5.13
N GLU A 6 -20.75 1.11 -5.21
CA GLU A 6 -21.31 0.28 -4.14
C GLU A 6 -20.52 -1.03 -4.02
N ALA A 7 -20.14 -1.39 -2.80
CA ALA A 7 -19.37 -2.60 -2.57
C ALA A 7 -20.24 -3.85 -2.75
N PRO A 8 -19.76 -4.90 -3.45
CA PRO A 8 -20.49 -6.16 -3.56
C PRO A 8 -20.69 -6.86 -2.20
N GLU A 9 -21.68 -7.75 -2.16
CA GLU A 9 -22.02 -8.51 -0.96
C GLU A 9 -20.85 -9.36 -0.43
N ALA A 10 -20.96 -9.72 0.86
CA ALA A 10 -19.97 -10.59 1.46
C ALA A 10 -19.97 -11.99 0.86
N ARG A 11 -18.77 -12.51 0.58
CA ARG A 11 -18.63 -13.95 0.35
C ARG A 11 -19.24 -14.66 1.56
N SER A 12 -20.13 -15.58 1.27
CA SER A 12 -20.87 -16.36 2.26
C SER A 12 -20.39 -17.82 2.26
N THR A 13 -19.46 -18.15 1.36
CA THR A 13 -18.99 -19.52 1.12
C THR A 13 -17.65 -19.79 1.82
N PRO A 14 -17.43 -21.03 2.32
CA PRO A 14 -16.14 -21.45 2.91
C PRO A 14 -14.96 -21.40 1.94
N ARG A 15 -13.74 -21.54 2.47
CA ARG A 15 -12.53 -21.72 1.66
C ARG A 15 -12.59 -22.98 0.79
N THR A 16 -11.95 -22.90 -0.35
CA THR A 16 -11.82 -23.93 -1.37
C THR A 16 -10.35 -24.13 -1.70
N LYS A 17 -10.02 -25.19 -2.46
CA LYS A 17 -8.65 -25.43 -2.92
C LYS A 17 -8.15 -24.36 -3.91
N ASP A 18 -9.07 -23.59 -4.48
CA ASP A 18 -8.76 -22.50 -5.41
C ASP A 18 -8.27 -21.24 -4.67
N ASP A 19 -8.53 -21.16 -3.36
CA ASP A 19 -8.06 -20.08 -2.47
C ASP A 19 -6.58 -20.32 -2.10
N ASN A 20 -5.69 -20.06 -3.05
CA ASN A 20 -4.25 -20.37 -2.94
C ASN A 20 -3.36 -19.11 -3.02
N GLY A 21 -3.94 -17.92 -2.82
CA GLY A 21 -3.21 -16.65 -2.88
C GLY A 21 -2.97 -16.07 -4.28
N SER A 22 -3.52 -16.68 -5.34
CA SER A 22 -3.42 -16.14 -6.72
C SER A 22 -4.05 -14.77 -6.91
N TRP A 23 -4.84 -14.29 -5.96
CA TRP A 23 -5.42 -12.94 -6.00
C TRP A 23 -4.37 -11.83 -5.79
N LEU A 24 -3.23 -12.13 -5.16
CA LEU A 24 -2.28 -11.12 -4.65
C LEU A 24 -1.25 -10.66 -5.69
N SER A 25 -0.82 -11.54 -6.59
CA SER A 25 0.31 -11.31 -7.50
C SER A 25 -0.01 -11.81 -8.89
N ALA A 26 0.55 -11.15 -9.90
CA ALA A 26 0.54 -11.65 -11.27
C ALA A 26 1.38 -12.93 -11.39
N ASP A 27 1.18 -13.67 -12.48
CA ASP A 27 1.91 -14.91 -12.75
C ASP A 27 3.44 -14.69 -12.75
N GLY A 28 4.17 -15.61 -12.12
CA GLY A 28 5.62 -15.57 -12.04
C GLY A 28 6.20 -16.28 -10.81
N PRO A 29 7.53 -16.14 -10.58
CA PRO A 29 8.22 -16.76 -9.45
C PRO A 29 7.65 -16.31 -8.10
N TYR A 30 7.33 -15.02 -7.96
CA TYR A 30 6.78 -14.47 -6.74
C TYR A 30 5.39 -15.05 -6.39
N LEU A 31 4.53 -15.30 -7.37
CA LEU A 31 3.25 -15.99 -7.14
C LEU A 31 3.46 -17.43 -6.66
N THR A 32 4.47 -18.13 -7.21
CA THR A 32 4.81 -19.48 -6.76
C THR A 32 5.26 -19.47 -5.29
N TYR A 33 6.06 -18.48 -4.91
CA TYR A 33 6.45 -18.25 -3.52
C TYR A 33 5.25 -17.95 -2.60
N ILE A 34 4.29 -17.14 -3.05
CA ILE A 34 3.04 -16.86 -2.33
C ILE A 34 2.24 -18.14 -2.10
N LYS A 35 2.03 -18.95 -3.15
CA LYS A 35 1.30 -20.22 -3.07
C LYS A 35 1.93 -21.18 -2.06
N GLN A 36 3.26 -21.28 -2.06
CA GLN A 36 3.99 -22.10 -1.10
C GLN A 36 3.89 -21.54 0.34
N SER A 37 3.85 -20.22 0.48
CA SER A 37 3.74 -19.55 1.78
C SER A 37 2.37 -19.69 2.43
N CYS A 38 1.29 -19.92 1.65
CA CYS A 38 -0.07 -20.05 2.15
C CYS A 38 -0.22 -21.12 3.25
N SER A 39 0.50 -22.25 3.14
CA SER A 39 0.42 -23.32 4.15
C SER A 39 0.92 -22.90 5.53
N ARG A 40 1.78 -21.88 5.61
CA ARG A 40 2.31 -21.31 6.85
C ARG A 40 1.60 -20.02 7.24
N GLN A 41 1.06 -19.30 6.25
CA GLN A 41 0.41 -18.02 6.39
C GLN A 41 -0.95 -18.06 5.66
N PRO A 42 -1.99 -18.66 6.28
CA PRO A 42 -3.31 -18.77 5.65
C PRO A 42 -3.96 -17.42 5.32
N ASN A 43 -3.44 -16.33 5.90
CA ASN A 43 -3.83 -14.96 5.59
C ASN A 43 -3.56 -14.57 4.13
N LEU A 44 -2.67 -15.27 3.43
CA LEU A 44 -2.37 -15.04 2.02
C LEU A 44 -3.43 -15.63 1.08
N GLU A 45 -4.22 -16.61 1.53
CA GLU A 45 -5.11 -17.39 0.67
C GLU A 45 -6.21 -16.54 0.03
N LEU A 46 -6.69 -15.53 0.79
CA LEU A 46 -7.88 -14.76 0.45
C LEU A 46 -7.67 -13.23 0.52
N PRO A 47 -8.33 -12.49 -0.39
CA PRO A 47 -8.38 -11.03 -0.36
C PRO A 47 -9.15 -10.53 0.87
N ASP A 48 -9.01 -9.23 1.18
CA ASP A 48 -9.81 -8.60 2.22
C ASP A 48 -11.29 -8.60 1.82
N GLY A 49 -12.14 -9.13 2.70
CA GLY A 49 -13.59 -9.01 2.57
C GLY A 49 -14.10 -7.57 2.62
N ARG A 50 -13.35 -6.56 3.03
CA ARG A 50 -13.83 -5.16 2.92
C ARG A 50 -13.41 -4.49 1.63
N ASN A 51 -12.36 -4.98 0.97
CA ASN A 51 -11.87 -4.37 -0.25
C ASN A 51 -12.52 -5.00 -1.49
N ARG A 52 -13.84 -4.85 -1.58
CA ARG A 52 -14.67 -5.54 -2.58
C ARG A 52 -15.09 -4.67 -3.76
N ALA A 53 -15.05 -3.35 -3.62
CA ALA A 53 -15.52 -2.46 -4.68
C ALA A 53 -14.66 -2.55 -5.95
N VAL A 54 -13.36 -2.83 -5.79
CA VAL A 54 -12.43 -3.09 -6.90
C VAL A 54 -11.41 -4.14 -6.47
N MET A 55 -11.40 -5.29 -7.14
CA MET A 55 -10.43 -6.35 -6.88
C MET A 55 -9.02 -5.86 -7.25
N LEU A 56 -8.01 -6.36 -6.53
CA LEU A 56 -6.61 -5.96 -6.74
C LEU A 56 -6.12 -6.16 -8.19
N CYS A 57 -6.59 -7.22 -8.85
CA CYS A 57 -6.29 -7.52 -10.25
C CYS A 57 -6.90 -6.53 -11.24
N ASP A 58 -7.98 -5.85 -10.87
CA ASP A 58 -8.71 -4.95 -11.75
C ASP A 58 -8.16 -3.51 -11.69
N ARG A 59 -7.27 -3.22 -10.73
CA ARG A 59 -6.69 -1.89 -10.51
C ARG A 59 -5.66 -1.53 -11.58
N GLN A 60 -5.93 -0.44 -12.27
CA GLN A 60 -5.12 0.02 -13.40
C GLN A 60 -4.12 1.12 -13.03
N HIS A 61 -4.42 1.91 -11.99
CA HIS A 61 -3.62 3.08 -11.63
C HIS A 61 -2.58 2.75 -10.56
N VAL A 62 -1.33 2.65 -10.99
CA VAL A 62 -0.15 2.56 -10.11
C VAL A 62 0.86 3.59 -10.59
N ARG A 63 1.37 4.41 -9.68
CA ARG A 63 2.43 5.39 -9.94
C ARG A 63 3.59 5.13 -9.00
N ALA A 64 4.80 5.23 -9.53
CA ALA A 64 6.01 5.16 -8.71
C ALA A 64 6.85 6.42 -8.89
N THR A 65 7.31 6.99 -7.78
CA THR A 65 8.33 8.06 -7.76
C THR A 65 9.57 7.52 -7.07
N VAL A 66 10.72 7.64 -7.72
CA VAL A 66 11.97 7.11 -7.19
C VAL A 66 12.90 8.25 -6.82
N LEU A 67 13.40 8.19 -5.60
CA LEU A 67 14.37 9.11 -5.05
C LEU A 67 15.69 8.35 -4.87
N GLU A 68 16.68 8.70 -5.68
CA GLU A 68 18.04 8.19 -5.54
C GLU A 68 18.84 9.09 -4.61
N LEU A 69 19.65 8.49 -3.75
CA LEU A 69 20.58 9.17 -2.88
C LEU A 69 22.00 8.88 -3.33
N ASP A 70 22.82 9.91 -3.38
CA ASP A 70 24.25 9.73 -3.64
C ASP A 70 24.99 9.11 -2.45
N SER A 71 26.30 8.93 -2.60
CA SER A 71 27.17 8.37 -1.56
C SER A 71 27.22 9.22 -0.27
N GLN A 72 26.89 10.52 -0.36
CA GLN A 72 26.82 11.46 0.77
C GLN A 72 25.40 11.54 1.36
N GLY A 73 24.43 10.81 0.81
CA GLY A 73 23.04 10.84 1.25
C GLY A 73 22.27 12.06 0.75
N LYS A 74 22.78 12.78 -0.25
CA LYS A 74 22.04 13.86 -0.91
C LYS A 74 21.10 13.27 -1.96
N MET A 75 19.85 13.73 -1.93
CA MET A 75 18.83 13.32 -2.89
C MET A 75 19.13 13.89 -4.28
N LEU A 76 19.19 13.02 -5.27
CA LEU A 76 19.23 13.36 -6.70
C LEU A 76 17.83 13.77 -7.18
N SER A 77 17.73 14.21 -8.44
CA SER A 77 16.44 14.56 -9.03
C SER A 77 15.47 13.36 -9.02
N PRO A 78 14.24 13.53 -8.51
CA PRO A 78 13.24 12.47 -8.53
C PRO A 78 12.94 11.99 -9.95
N ALA A 79 12.72 10.68 -10.10
CA ALA A 79 12.27 10.08 -11.35
C ALA A 79 10.86 9.54 -11.19
N GLU A 80 9.96 9.88 -12.13
CA GLU A 80 8.56 9.43 -12.12
C GLU A 80 8.34 8.29 -13.13
N PHE A 81 7.60 7.29 -12.69
CA PHE A 81 7.24 6.09 -13.44
C PHE A 81 5.72 5.92 -13.38
N PRO A 82 4.97 6.48 -14.34
CA PRO A 82 3.51 6.34 -14.40
C PRO A 82 3.05 4.91 -14.74
N HIS A 83 3.95 4.03 -15.19
CA HIS A 83 3.61 2.66 -15.58
C HIS A 83 4.62 1.63 -15.04
N VAL A 84 4.11 0.47 -14.61
CA VAL A 84 4.91 -0.65 -14.06
C VAL A 84 5.99 -1.13 -15.05
N ALA A 85 5.71 -1.08 -16.36
CA ALA A 85 6.68 -1.47 -17.38
C ALA A 85 7.97 -0.62 -17.35
N GLN A 86 7.87 0.68 -17.08
CA GLN A 86 9.03 1.56 -16.99
C GLN A 86 9.83 1.27 -15.71
N LEU A 87 9.13 1.05 -14.60
CA LEU A 87 9.76 0.66 -13.33
C LEU A 87 10.51 -0.69 -13.45
N ARG A 88 9.96 -1.65 -14.19
CA ARG A 88 10.62 -2.95 -14.48
C ARG A 88 11.93 -2.78 -15.24
N ASN A 89 11.96 -1.88 -16.22
CA ASN A 89 13.19 -1.58 -16.96
C ASN A 89 14.26 -0.98 -16.05
N GLN A 90 13.88 -0.11 -15.11
CA GLN A 90 14.80 0.46 -14.12
C GLN A 90 15.40 -0.64 -13.23
N PHE A 91 14.58 -1.54 -12.67
CA PHE A 91 15.09 -2.67 -11.88
C PHE A 91 16.05 -3.55 -12.67
N SER A 92 15.75 -3.80 -13.95
CA SER A 92 16.63 -4.56 -14.84
C SER A 92 17.98 -3.88 -15.05
N GLN A 93 18.01 -2.54 -15.14
CA GLN A 93 19.25 -1.77 -15.22
C GLN A 93 20.02 -1.80 -13.90
N LEU A 94 19.36 -1.56 -12.77
CA LEU A 94 19.96 -1.61 -11.44
C LEU A 94 20.56 -2.98 -11.12
N ARG A 95 19.91 -4.06 -11.56
CA ARG A 95 20.44 -5.43 -11.42
C ARG A 95 21.78 -5.59 -12.14
N LYS A 96 21.91 -5.05 -13.36
CA LYS A 96 23.18 -5.08 -14.11
C LYS A 96 24.25 -4.25 -13.41
N LEU A 97 23.92 -3.02 -13.00
CA LEU A 97 24.86 -2.15 -12.30
C LEU A 97 25.35 -2.77 -10.98
N ARG A 98 24.47 -3.48 -10.26
CA ARG A 98 24.84 -4.23 -9.05
C ARG A 98 25.78 -5.40 -9.35
N GLN A 99 25.59 -6.10 -10.47
CA GLN A 99 26.52 -7.13 -10.93
C GLN A 99 27.90 -6.56 -11.29
N ASP A 100 27.92 -5.31 -11.77
CA ASP A 100 29.14 -4.54 -12.03
C ASP A 100 29.76 -3.92 -10.77
N GLY A 101 29.19 -4.21 -9.58
CA GLY A 101 29.71 -3.76 -8.28
C GLY A 101 29.28 -2.35 -7.86
N GLN A 102 28.38 -1.71 -8.59
CA GLN A 102 27.85 -0.38 -8.23
C GLN A 102 26.79 -0.49 -7.13
N SER A 103 26.78 0.49 -6.22
CA SER A 103 25.83 0.56 -5.11
C SER A 103 24.85 1.70 -5.32
N HIS A 104 23.58 1.45 -5.07
CA HIS A 104 22.52 2.45 -5.21
C HIS A 104 21.70 2.54 -3.92
N ARG A 105 21.26 3.75 -3.59
CA ARG A 105 20.46 4.02 -2.39
C ARG A 105 19.15 4.61 -2.84
N MET A 106 18.11 3.78 -2.85
CA MET A 106 16.86 4.10 -3.54
C MET A 106 15.68 4.11 -2.58
N ILE A 107 14.86 5.14 -2.66
CA ILE A 107 13.54 5.19 -2.02
C ILE A 107 12.48 5.16 -3.13
N TYR A 108 11.56 4.21 -3.07
CA TYR A 108 10.46 4.09 -4.02
C TYR A 108 9.18 4.52 -3.32
N LEU A 109 8.53 5.56 -3.82
CA LEU A 109 7.21 5.99 -3.36
C LEU A 109 6.18 5.43 -4.34
N ILE A 110 5.46 4.40 -3.93
CA ILE A 110 4.50 3.68 -4.76
C ILE A 110 3.10 4.06 -4.33
N GLU A 111 2.35 4.69 -5.22
CA GLU A 111 0.95 5.04 -5.02
C GLU A 111 0.05 4.05 -5.76
N GLY A 112 -0.90 3.47 -5.04
CA GLY A 112 -1.73 2.41 -5.56
C GLY A 112 -1.00 1.05 -5.57
N LEU A 113 -1.79 -0.02 -5.70
CA LEU A 113 -1.29 -1.38 -5.79
C LEU A 113 -2.12 -2.15 -6.82
N ASN A 114 -1.45 -3.02 -7.55
CA ASN A 114 -2.06 -4.07 -8.35
C ASN A 114 -1.17 -5.31 -8.34
N THR A 115 -1.64 -6.38 -8.97
CA THR A 115 -0.95 -7.67 -9.01
C THR A 115 0.41 -7.59 -9.72
N GLU A 116 0.58 -6.70 -10.70
CA GLU A 116 1.84 -6.55 -11.45
C GLU A 116 2.94 -5.87 -10.64
N VAL A 117 2.64 -4.77 -9.94
CA VAL A 117 3.64 -4.07 -9.12
C VAL A 117 4.04 -4.91 -7.90
N ILE A 118 3.11 -5.69 -7.34
CA ILE A 118 3.39 -6.64 -6.26
C ILE A 118 4.34 -7.73 -6.75
N ALA A 119 4.08 -8.32 -7.92
CA ALA A 119 4.97 -9.32 -8.52
C ALA A 119 6.38 -8.74 -8.73
N LEU A 120 6.47 -7.53 -9.29
CA LEU A 120 7.74 -6.85 -9.57
C LEU A 120 8.53 -6.57 -8.28
N LEU A 121 7.93 -5.87 -7.31
CA LEU A 121 8.60 -5.51 -6.06
C LEU A 121 8.95 -6.76 -5.23
N GLY A 122 8.04 -7.73 -5.20
CA GLY A 122 8.23 -8.99 -4.51
C GLY A 122 9.45 -9.76 -5.03
N ASP A 123 9.60 -9.86 -6.35
CA ASP A 123 10.72 -10.57 -6.97
C ASP A 123 12.03 -9.79 -6.84
N GLU A 124 12.04 -8.49 -7.15
CA GLU A 124 13.26 -7.68 -7.17
C GLU A 124 13.82 -7.39 -5.78
N LEU A 125 12.94 -7.25 -4.78
CA LEU A 125 13.30 -6.82 -3.42
C LEU A 125 13.06 -7.91 -2.37
N GLN A 126 12.61 -9.10 -2.77
CA GLN A 126 12.36 -10.24 -1.88
C GLN A 126 11.47 -9.86 -0.69
N ILE A 127 10.39 -9.11 -0.98
CA ILE A 127 9.44 -8.63 0.01
C ILE A 127 8.61 -9.80 0.53
N ASP A 128 8.32 -9.83 1.83
CA ASP A 128 7.40 -10.82 2.39
C ASP A 128 5.95 -10.53 1.91
N PRO A 129 5.22 -11.50 1.32
CA PRO A 129 3.83 -11.33 0.90
C PRO A 129 2.90 -10.75 1.97
N MET A 130 3.17 -11.04 3.25
CA MET A 130 2.40 -10.49 4.37
C MET A 130 2.50 -8.97 4.47
N PHE A 131 3.57 -8.36 3.97
CA PHE A 131 3.69 -6.91 3.88
C PHE A 131 2.59 -6.32 2.98
N PHE A 132 2.42 -6.87 1.77
CA PHE A 132 1.39 -6.43 0.84
C PHE A 132 -0.01 -6.71 1.38
N VAL A 133 -0.24 -7.90 1.95
CA VAL A 133 -1.54 -8.24 2.55
C VAL A 133 -1.89 -7.31 3.72
N THR A 134 -0.92 -6.96 4.56
CA THR A 134 -1.14 -6.05 5.70
C THR A 134 -1.44 -4.63 5.23
N HIS A 135 -0.75 -4.17 4.18
CA HIS A 135 -1.04 -2.88 3.58
C HIS A 135 -2.44 -2.85 2.95
N GLU A 136 -2.79 -3.90 2.22
CA GLU A 136 -4.02 -4.01 1.45
C GLU A 136 -5.28 -4.15 2.32
N ARG A 137 -5.18 -4.88 3.44
CA ARG A 137 -6.33 -5.15 4.31
C ARG A 137 -6.78 -3.93 5.10
N THR A 138 -8.01 -3.48 4.95
CA THR A 138 -8.63 -2.45 5.81
C THR A 138 -9.30 -3.06 7.04
N SER A 139 -9.65 -4.35 7.00
CA SER A 139 -10.24 -5.08 8.11
C SER A 139 -9.21 -5.52 9.13
N THR A 140 -9.10 -4.81 10.24
CA THR A 140 -8.21 -5.19 11.35
C THR A 140 -8.65 -6.47 12.08
N TYR A 141 -9.92 -6.86 11.96
CA TYR A 141 -10.51 -7.97 12.75
C TYR A 141 -11.61 -8.75 12.01
N LEU A 142 -11.57 -8.87 10.68
CA LEU A 142 -12.60 -9.63 9.97
C LEU A 142 -12.60 -11.09 10.43
N ARG A 143 -13.75 -11.50 10.97
CA ARG A 143 -14.07 -12.85 11.39
C ARG A 143 -15.03 -13.40 10.34
N TRP A 144 -14.54 -14.21 9.41
CA TRP A 144 -15.46 -14.97 8.57
C TRP A 144 -16.12 -16.05 9.44
N PRO A 145 -17.40 -16.39 9.21
CA PRO A 145 -18.12 -17.37 10.03
C PRO A 145 -17.43 -18.74 10.12
N TYR A 146 -16.56 -19.05 9.15
CA TYR A 146 -15.90 -20.34 8.98
C TYR A 146 -14.37 -20.28 9.05
N GLU A 147 -13.79 -19.16 9.51
CA GLU A 147 -12.33 -19.00 9.51
C GLU A 147 -11.78 -18.65 10.89
N PRO A 148 -10.62 -19.23 11.28
CA PRO A 148 -9.89 -18.76 12.44
C PRO A 148 -9.52 -17.30 12.23
N ASN A 149 -9.44 -16.54 13.34
CA ASN A 149 -9.08 -15.13 13.32
C ASN A 149 -7.90 -14.87 12.39
N LEU A 150 -8.04 -13.90 11.49
CA LEU A 150 -6.92 -13.26 10.81
C LEU A 150 -6.19 -12.39 11.85
N ALA A 151 -5.65 -13.04 12.89
CA ALA A 151 -5.03 -12.36 14.00
C ALA A 151 -3.84 -11.56 13.47
N PRO A 152 -3.69 -10.29 13.88
CA PRO A 152 -2.51 -9.53 13.54
C PRO A 152 -1.26 -10.28 14.02
N CYS A 153 -0.17 -10.13 13.28
CA CYS A 153 1.12 -10.64 13.71
C CYS A 153 1.43 -10.09 15.11
N LEU A 154 1.95 -10.93 16.01
CA LEU A 154 2.37 -10.46 17.33
C LEU A 154 3.43 -9.37 17.15
N PRO A 155 3.40 -8.26 17.93
CA PRO A 155 4.40 -7.19 17.78
C PRO A 155 5.85 -7.69 17.88
N SER A 156 6.09 -8.74 18.67
CA SER A 156 7.42 -9.37 18.81
C SER A 156 7.92 -10.09 17.55
N LEU A 157 7.03 -10.37 16.60
CA LEU A 157 7.36 -10.98 15.31
C LEU A 157 7.53 -9.93 14.20
N ILE A 158 7.32 -8.65 14.51
CA ILE A 158 7.51 -7.55 13.56
C ILE A 158 8.94 -7.01 13.72
N ASP A 159 9.74 -7.17 12.67
CA ASP A 159 11.03 -6.50 12.58
C ASP A 159 10.84 -5.06 12.11
N GLY A 160 10.81 -4.13 13.06
CA GLY A 160 10.66 -2.69 12.80
C GLY A 160 11.81 -2.09 11.98
N ASN A 161 12.99 -2.72 11.94
CA ASN A 161 14.11 -2.28 11.09
C ASN A 161 13.91 -2.70 9.63
N ARG A 162 13.09 -3.73 9.39
CA ARG A 162 12.78 -4.24 8.06
C ARG A 162 11.48 -3.70 7.50
N SER A 163 10.44 -3.57 8.33
CA SER A 163 9.16 -3.05 7.88
C SER A 163 8.37 -2.37 8.99
N PHE A 164 7.62 -1.33 8.63
CA PHE A 164 6.64 -0.73 9.52
C PHE A 164 5.47 -0.17 8.71
N THR A 165 4.32 0.01 9.36
CA THR A 165 3.15 0.64 8.75
C THR A 165 2.62 1.72 9.68
N ALA A 166 2.44 2.92 9.13
CA ALA A 166 1.73 4.01 9.76
C ALA A 166 0.32 4.08 9.17
N SER A 167 -0.70 4.20 10.03
CA SER A 167 -2.09 4.34 9.62
C SER A 167 -2.77 5.45 10.41
N TYR A 168 -3.64 6.20 9.74
CA TYR A 168 -4.43 7.27 10.35
C TYR A 168 -5.79 7.38 9.66
N TYR A 169 -6.74 8.06 10.31
CA TYR A 169 -8.04 8.35 9.74
C TYR A 169 -8.07 9.81 9.25
N ASP A 170 -8.51 10.01 8.01
CA ASP A 170 -8.67 11.33 7.37
C ASP A 170 -10.16 11.60 7.15
N ILE A 171 -10.65 12.76 7.60
CA ILE A 171 -12.07 13.14 7.51
C ILE A 171 -12.23 14.10 6.34
N ARG A 172 -13.10 13.78 5.39
CA ARG A 172 -13.36 14.60 4.20
C ARG A 172 -14.84 14.90 4.05
N ALA A 173 -15.17 16.11 3.65
CA ALA A 173 -16.51 16.44 3.17
C ALA A 173 -16.65 15.98 1.71
N ILE A 174 -17.77 15.34 1.40
CA ILE A 174 -18.18 14.94 0.04
C ILE A 174 -19.45 15.72 -0.33
N ARG A 175 -19.62 16.00 -1.62
CA ARG A 175 -20.78 16.74 -2.12
C ARG A 175 -21.90 15.79 -2.57
N GLU A 176 -21.54 14.54 -2.84
CA GLU A 176 -22.39 13.51 -3.35
C GLU A 176 -23.18 12.83 -2.23
N GLU A 177 -24.48 12.66 -2.43
CA GLU A 177 -25.33 11.89 -1.54
C GLU A 177 -25.28 10.41 -1.91
N PHE A 178 -24.85 9.58 -0.98
CA PHE A 178 -24.90 8.11 -1.13
C PHE A 178 -25.99 7.52 -0.24
N GLY A 179 -26.70 6.52 -0.75
CA GLY A 179 -27.74 5.80 -0.01
C GLY A 179 -27.22 4.74 0.97
N SER A 180 -25.94 4.36 0.87
CA SER A 180 -25.35 3.24 1.61
C SER A 180 -24.39 3.67 2.73
N PHE A 181 -24.24 2.80 3.72
CA PHE A 181 -23.32 2.94 4.86
C PHE A 181 -21.85 2.76 4.46
N SER A 182 -21.58 1.93 3.45
CA SER A 182 -20.23 1.61 2.98
C SER A 182 -20.12 2.00 1.51
N VAL A 183 -19.22 2.93 1.22
CA VAL A 183 -18.85 3.31 -0.15
C VAL A 183 -17.38 2.99 -0.36
N GLY A 184 -17.02 2.49 -1.54
CA GLY A 184 -15.64 2.15 -1.88
C GLY A 184 -15.04 3.12 -2.87
N CYS A 185 -13.74 3.42 -2.71
CA CYS A 185 -12.95 4.13 -3.72
C CYS A 185 -13.01 3.39 -5.06
N ALA A 186 -13.39 4.08 -6.15
CA ALA A 186 -13.51 3.46 -7.47
C ALA A 186 -12.15 3.04 -8.09
N GLU A 187 -11.03 3.44 -7.49
CA GLU A 187 -9.69 3.05 -7.96
C GLU A 187 -9.05 1.97 -7.08
N SER A 188 -9.10 2.15 -5.76
CA SER A 188 -8.44 1.26 -4.81
C SER A 188 -9.38 0.24 -4.14
N GLY A 189 -10.69 0.37 -4.36
CA GLY A 189 -11.72 -0.44 -3.70
C GLY A 189 -11.87 -0.19 -2.19
N ARG A 190 -10.98 0.60 -1.58
CA ARG A 190 -10.93 0.83 -0.13
C ARG A 190 -12.19 1.52 0.37
N ASP A 191 -12.62 1.11 1.56
CA ASP A 191 -13.81 1.62 2.21
C ASP A 191 -13.61 3.06 2.71
N ALA A 192 -14.65 3.86 2.49
CA ALA A 192 -14.87 5.13 3.15
C ALA A 192 -16.07 4.97 4.09
N LEU A 193 -15.83 5.16 5.39
CA LEU A 193 -16.85 4.98 6.41
C LEU A 193 -17.73 6.23 6.47
N ARG A 194 -19.04 6.01 6.58
CA ARG A 194 -20.03 7.08 6.69
C ARG A 194 -20.76 6.98 8.02
N THR A 195 -21.14 8.14 8.54
CA THR A 195 -21.91 8.24 9.77
C THR A 195 -23.32 8.70 9.44
N LYS A 196 -24.31 8.10 10.11
CA LYS A 196 -25.71 8.50 10.02
C LYS A 196 -26.07 9.30 11.27
N LEU A 197 -26.70 10.46 11.10
CA LEU A 197 -27.27 11.22 12.20
C LEU A 197 -28.79 11.27 12.03
N GLY A 198 -29.51 10.54 12.88
CA GLY A 198 -30.95 10.37 12.73
C GLY A 198 -31.31 9.58 11.46
N LYS A 199 -32.09 10.18 10.56
CA LYS A 199 -32.50 9.57 9.28
C LYS A 199 -31.56 9.90 8.12
N ASP A 200 -30.70 10.89 8.30
CA ASP A 200 -29.90 11.47 7.23
C ASP A 200 -28.44 11.03 7.34
N TRP A 201 -27.77 10.95 6.19
CA TRP A 201 -26.35 10.67 6.13
C TRP A 201 -25.56 11.96 6.28
N GLU A 202 -24.53 11.95 7.11
CA GLU A 202 -23.61 13.08 7.19
C GLU A 202 -22.88 13.26 5.85
N PRO A 203 -22.60 14.51 5.44
CA PRO A 203 -21.85 14.81 4.21
C PRO A 203 -20.35 14.54 4.37
N THR A 204 -19.93 13.90 5.46
CA THR A 204 -18.53 13.58 5.74
C THR A 204 -18.27 12.09 5.63
N VAL A 205 -17.07 11.76 5.13
CA VAL A 205 -16.54 10.40 5.06
C VAL A 205 -15.25 10.31 5.87
N ILE A 206 -15.03 9.15 6.49
CA ILE A 206 -13.79 8.82 7.18
C ILE A 206 -13.02 7.85 6.29
N LEU A 207 -11.83 8.27 5.87
CA LEU A 207 -10.93 7.51 5.01
C LEU A 207 -9.83 6.89 5.88
N HIS A 208 -9.62 5.59 5.77
CA HIS A 208 -8.49 4.93 6.42
C HIS A 208 -7.25 5.04 5.52
N ARG A 209 -6.30 5.88 5.92
CA ARG A 209 -5.03 6.09 5.23
C ARG A 209 -3.95 5.19 5.81
N LYS A 210 -3.14 4.61 4.94
CA LYS A 210 -2.00 3.76 5.30
C LYS A 210 -0.78 4.11 4.48
N CYS A 211 0.36 4.08 5.14
CA CYS A 211 1.68 4.13 4.52
C CYS A 211 2.52 2.98 5.10
N SER A 212 3.03 2.10 4.24
CA SER A 212 3.81 0.93 4.66
C SER A 212 5.19 0.98 4.04
N PHE A 213 6.23 0.76 4.83
CA PHE A 213 7.62 0.80 4.38
C PHE A 213 8.24 -0.57 4.54
N TRP A 214 9.07 -0.94 3.56
CA TRP A 214 9.92 -2.11 3.60
C TRP A 214 11.35 -1.70 3.27
N LYS A 215 12.33 -2.28 3.96
CA LYS A 215 13.76 -2.06 3.71
C LYS A 215 14.40 -3.34 3.21
N THR A 216 15.10 -3.22 2.09
CA THR A 216 15.95 -4.26 1.52
C THR A 216 17.39 -3.76 1.50
N THR A 217 18.29 -4.51 2.12
CA THR A 217 19.74 -4.28 2.02
C THR A 217 20.32 -5.40 1.17
N PHE A 218 21.11 -5.04 0.16
CA PHE A 218 21.79 -6.01 -0.70
C PHE A 218 23.13 -6.44 -0.08
N PRO A 219 23.84 -7.44 -0.64
CA PRO A 219 25.10 -7.92 -0.06
C PRO A 219 26.16 -6.83 0.17
N ASN A 220 26.12 -5.76 -0.63
CA ASN A 220 26.85 -4.54 -0.34
C ASN A 220 25.97 -3.65 0.57
N GLU A 221 26.39 -3.42 1.82
CA GLU A 221 25.58 -2.66 2.80
C GLU A 221 25.28 -1.22 2.37
N ASN A 222 26.08 -0.65 1.45
CA ASN A 222 25.82 0.66 0.86
C ASN A 222 24.78 0.65 -0.27
N ASP A 223 24.34 -0.54 -0.70
CA ASP A 223 23.28 -0.76 -1.68
C ASP A 223 22.00 -1.18 -0.97
N TRP A 224 20.99 -0.32 -1.00
CA TRP A 224 19.72 -0.57 -0.34
C TRP A 224 18.55 0.06 -1.09
N SER A 225 17.38 -0.52 -0.88
CA SER A 225 16.12 -0.08 -1.48
C SER A 225 15.01 -0.06 -0.44
N VAL A 226 14.28 1.06 -0.38
CA VAL A 226 13.15 1.25 0.54
C VAL A 226 11.88 1.57 -0.25
N PRO A 227 11.06 0.58 -0.61
CA PRO A 227 9.72 0.85 -1.11
C PRO A 227 8.76 1.25 0.03
N GLY A 228 8.15 2.42 -0.14
CA GLY A 228 7.00 2.91 0.60
C GLY A 228 5.73 2.75 -0.24
N LEU A 229 4.73 2.06 0.30
CA LEU A 229 3.41 1.90 -0.30
C LEU A 229 2.46 2.93 0.29
N TYR A 230 1.81 3.69 -0.58
CA TYR A 230 0.86 4.73 -0.24
C TYR A 230 -0.49 4.38 -0.85
N GLY A 231 -1.56 4.51 -0.05
CA GLY A 231 -2.92 4.36 -0.58
C GLY A 231 -3.16 5.37 -1.69
N ALA A 232 -3.81 4.96 -2.79
CA ALA A 232 -4.12 5.84 -3.91
C ALA A 232 -4.78 7.15 -3.43
N GLU A 233 -4.24 8.29 -3.88
CA GLU A 233 -4.75 9.60 -3.52
C GLU A 233 -5.97 9.96 -4.37
N TYR A 234 -6.99 10.51 -3.71
CA TYR A 234 -8.13 11.12 -4.39
C TYR A 234 -7.71 12.50 -4.90
N GLN A 235 -7.24 12.58 -6.15
CA GLN A 235 -6.75 13.85 -6.74
C GLN A 235 -7.85 14.90 -6.95
N GLY A 236 -9.14 14.54 -6.81
CA GLY A 236 -10.28 15.44 -7.01
C GLY A 236 -10.67 16.34 -5.83
N LEU A 237 -10.02 16.21 -4.66
CA LEU A 237 -10.26 17.07 -3.49
C LEU A 237 -9.04 17.99 -3.32
N HIS A 238 -8.97 19.06 -4.11
CA HIS A 238 -7.88 20.02 -4.04
C HIS A 238 -7.68 20.56 -2.61
N GLY A 239 -6.44 20.48 -2.15
CA GLY A 239 -5.94 21.03 -0.91
C GLY A 239 -4.59 20.43 -0.58
N ASN A 240 -3.52 21.04 -1.11
CA ASN A 240 -2.10 20.73 -0.90
C ASN A 240 -1.78 20.11 0.47
N VAL A 241 -1.56 18.80 0.53
CA VAL A 241 -0.81 18.16 1.61
C VAL A 241 -0.03 16.98 1.03
N TYR A 242 1.14 17.27 0.46
CA TYR A 242 2.16 16.24 0.28
C TYR A 242 2.64 15.85 1.67
N MET A 243 2.24 14.67 2.17
CA MET A 243 2.83 14.14 3.40
C MET A 243 4.20 13.53 3.05
N MET A 244 5.15 14.41 2.79
CA MET A 244 6.57 14.10 2.70
C MET A 244 7.15 14.04 4.12
N THR A 245 6.64 13.12 4.95
CA THR A 245 7.29 12.76 6.22
C THR A 245 8.28 11.64 5.95
N CYS A 246 9.42 12.04 5.38
CA CYS A 246 10.65 11.27 5.46
C CYS A 246 11.04 11.17 6.94
N PHE A 247 10.94 9.99 7.54
CA PHE A 247 11.70 9.68 8.75
C PHE A 247 13.15 9.39 8.32
N THR A 248 13.92 10.45 8.08
CA THR A 248 15.38 10.36 8.03
C THR A 248 15.90 10.18 9.46
N THR A 249 16.70 9.15 9.66
CA THR A 249 17.46 8.88 10.88
C THR A 249 18.42 10.02 11.22
N THR A 250 18.10 10.83 12.23
CA THR A 250 19.07 11.55 13.08
C THR A 250 18.47 11.78 14.48
N PRO A 251 19.22 11.50 15.56
CA PRO A 251 18.79 11.79 16.92
C PRO A 251 19.06 13.27 17.20
N ASN A 252 18.02 14.10 17.06
CA ASN A 252 17.86 15.49 17.51
C ASN A 252 17.22 16.33 16.39
N ALA A 253 15.89 16.31 16.33
CA ALA A 253 15.14 17.31 15.58
C ALA A 253 13.99 17.82 16.44
N THR A 254 14.20 19.02 16.99
CA THR A 254 13.17 19.85 17.63
C THR A 254 12.11 20.21 16.60
N MET A 255 10.83 20.01 16.92
CA MET A 255 9.71 20.47 16.09
C MET A 255 9.69 22.00 16.01
N THR A 256 9.90 22.56 14.82
CA THR A 256 9.62 23.97 14.55
C THR A 256 8.33 24.07 13.75
N TYR A 257 7.30 24.61 14.38
CA TYR A 257 6.02 24.97 13.78
C TYR A 257 6.23 26.17 12.85
N LEU A 258 5.88 26.06 11.57
CA LEU A 258 5.82 27.20 10.65
C LEU A 258 4.36 27.67 10.51
N PRO A 259 4.03 28.92 10.86
CA PRO A 259 2.69 29.46 10.78
C PRO A 259 2.39 30.04 9.38
N GLY A 260 1.17 29.85 8.90
CA GLY A 260 0.60 30.61 7.79
C GLY A 260 -0.86 30.19 7.60
N LYS A 261 -1.86 31.06 7.50
CA LYS A 261 -1.98 32.52 7.46
C LYS A 261 -3.27 32.89 8.20
N ARG A 262 -3.32 34.08 8.81
CA ARG A 262 -4.56 34.69 9.32
C ARG A 262 -5.52 34.92 8.16
N PHE A 263 -6.77 34.48 8.32
CA PHE A 263 -7.90 35.08 7.60
C PHE A 263 -8.45 36.21 8.49
N SER A 264 -8.54 37.40 7.90
CA SER A 264 -9.32 38.53 8.40
C SER A 264 -10.79 38.20 8.44
#